data_AF-A0A2M8NUL9-F1
#
_entry.id   AF-A0A2M8NUL9-F1
#
_cell.length_a   1.000
_cell.length_b   1.000
_cell.length_c   1.000
_cell.angle_alpha   90.00
_cell.angle_beta   90.00
_cell.angle_gamma   90.00
#
_symmetry.space_group_name_H-M   'P 1'
#
loop_
_entity.id
_entity.type
_entity.pdbx_description
1 polymer ?
#
loop_
_entity_poly.entity_id
_entity_poly.type
_entity_poly.pdbx_seq_one_letter_code
_entity_poly.pdbx_strand_id
1 'polypeptide(L)'
;MTMKRPVFFIFLTLILLPSIVIAQTANNTCPDIVNRALQAANDMCGDLGRNQVCYGNFRLDATPQEHATGFYFDRVGDKVSVNDISTLQLSPMNLEAGEWGVAVMLLQANLPRTLPGQNVTIILFGDVFIQNDTTQEQVENGEFTPMQAFYLTTGIGDARCAEAPESGMLVQTPKGVGEVNFRINGVEVAMGSTVMFQAPTDNELTAITIEGAAVLKVDNQSYPVIQGTKFGVQRLPENVRFIPIPDLPDAYSLTSVQSLPLGLLARPIEIALPLDKTALGELQNRIDNNLPLCGEPPFPSCDDLIPSLGGVGCVFPENYEDNIVPEELADIPICEASGFYVPTGDETTHHNDVSSQQNQQANRNTSQDSDDD
;
A
#
# COMPACT_ATOMS: atom_id res chain seq x y z
N MET A 1 -86.18 -42.41 -32.28
CA MET A 1 -84.80 -42.64 -31.79
C MET A 1 -83.94 -41.47 -32.23
N THR A 2 -83.66 -40.56 -31.30
CA THR A 2 -83.01 -39.27 -31.52
C THR A 2 -81.53 -39.32 -31.15
N MET A 3 -80.69 -38.87 -32.09
CA MET A 3 -79.59 -37.91 -31.94
C MET A 3 -78.47 -38.15 -30.90
N LYS A 4 -77.22 -38.21 -31.42
CA LYS A 4 -76.05 -37.31 -31.12
C LYS A 4 -74.72 -38.08 -30.99
N ARG A 5 -73.75 -37.67 -31.81
CA ARG A 5 -72.29 -37.84 -31.56
C ARG A 5 -71.87 -37.00 -30.35
N PRO A 6 -70.88 -37.47 -29.57
CA PRO A 6 -69.68 -36.66 -29.29
C PRO A 6 -68.39 -37.53 -29.27
N VAL A 7 -67.29 -37.13 -29.91
CA VAL A 7 -66.19 -36.26 -29.40
C VAL A 7 -65.65 -36.70 -28.04
N PHE A 8 -64.42 -37.26 -27.99
CA PHE A 8 -63.49 -37.00 -26.87
C PHE A 8 -62.01 -37.32 -27.20
N PHE A 9 -61.22 -36.24 -27.27
CA PHE A 9 -59.83 -36.04 -26.82
C PHE A 9 -58.71 -37.02 -27.21
N ILE A 10 -57.91 -36.59 -28.20
CA ILE A 10 -56.49 -36.91 -28.32
C ILE A 10 -55.76 -36.22 -27.16
N PHE A 11 -55.26 -36.99 -26.21
CA PHE A 11 -54.39 -36.52 -25.13
C PHE A 11 -52.99 -36.29 -25.71
N LEU A 12 -52.68 -35.04 -26.08
CA LEU A 12 -51.33 -34.59 -26.37
C LEU A 12 -50.59 -34.42 -25.03
N THR A 13 -49.98 -35.49 -24.54
CA THR A 13 -49.06 -35.47 -23.39
C THR A 13 -47.78 -34.74 -23.80
N LEU A 14 -47.77 -33.44 -23.52
CA LEU A 14 -46.60 -32.56 -23.58
C LEU A 14 -45.55 -33.07 -22.58
N ILE A 15 -44.51 -33.73 -23.08
CA ILE A 15 -43.33 -34.16 -22.32
C ILE A 15 -42.55 -32.90 -21.93
N LEU A 16 -42.82 -32.37 -20.74
CA LEU A 16 -41.98 -31.38 -20.05
C LEU A 16 -40.76 -32.12 -19.47
N LEU A 17 -39.72 -32.30 -20.28
CA LEU A 17 -38.38 -32.64 -19.79
C LEU A 17 -37.84 -31.40 -19.04
N PRO A 18 -37.58 -31.47 -17.73
CA PRO A 18 -36.86 -30.39 -17.06
C PRO A 18 -35.46 -30.33 -17.66
N SER A 19 -35.16 -29.23 -18.35
CA SER A 19 -33.79 -28.89 -18.72
C SER A 19 -33.00 -28.73 -17.43
N ILE A 20 -32.15 -29.70 -17.12
CA ILE A 20 -31.19 -29.59 -16.03
C ILE A 20 -30.17 -28.54 -16.49
N VAL A 21 -30.36 -27.30 -16.05
CA VAL A 21 -29.37 -26.24 -16.22
C VAL A 21 -28.23 -26.57 -15.26
N ILE A 22 -27.15 -27.16 -15.78
CA ILE A 22 -25.91 -27.31 -15.04
C ILE A 22 -25.27 -25.92 -15.02
N ALA A 23 -25.43 -25.19 -13.92
CA ALA A 23 -24.66 -23.97 -13.69
C ALA A 23 -23.18 -24.36 -13.57
N GLN A 24 -22.40 -24.06 -14.61
CA GLN A 24 -20.94 -24.23 -14.57
C GLN A 24 -20.32 -23.07 -13.79
N THR A 25 -20.32 -23.14 -12.46
CA THR A 25 -19.63 -22.18 -11.59
C THR A 25 -18.31 -22.75 -11.13
N ALA A 26 -17.29 -22.75 -12.00
CA ALA A 26 -15.93 -23.13 -11.61
C ALA A 26 -14.83 -22.22 -12.20
N ASN A 27 -15.17 -21.22 -13.02
CA ASN A 27 -14.14 -20.41 -13.71
C ASN A 27 -13.98 -18.97 -13.20
N ASN A 28 -14.82 -18.51 -12.24
CA ASN A 28 -14.79 -17.13 -11.74
C ASN A 28 -14.58 -17.00 -10.22
N THR A 29 -14.21 -18.09 -9.52
CA THR A 29 -14.13 -18.09 -8.05
C THR A 29 -12.96 -17.25 -7.52
N CYS A 30 -11.79 -17.27 -8.19
CA CYS A 30 -10.62 -16.54 -7.69
C CYS A 30 -10.79 -15.02 -7.75
N PRO A 31 -11.20 -14.40 -8.88
CA PRO A 31 -11.47 -12.97 -8.91
C PRO A 31 -12.52 -12.54 -7.88
N ASP A 32 -13.56 -13.36 -7.68
CA ASP A 32 -14.62 -13.07 -6.71
C ASP A 32 -14.10 -13.11 -5.25
N ILE A 33 -13.18 -14.03 -4.94
CA ILE A 33 -12.53 -14.11 -3.62
C ILE A 33 -11.66 -12.87 -3.38
N VAL A 34 -10.81 -12.53 -4.34
CA VAL A 34 -9.92 -11.35 -4.25
C VAL A 34 -10.73 -10.07 -4.08
N ASN A 35 -11.70 -9.83 -4.97
CA ASN A 35 -12.52 -8.62 -4.93
C ASN A 35 -13.29 -8.49 -3.61
N ARG A 36 -13.86 -9.59 -3.11
CA ARG A 36 -14.55 -9.60 -1.82
C ARG A 36 -13.62 -9.29 -0.66
N ALA A 37 -12.41 -9.86 -0.67
CA ALA A 37 -11.42 -9.65 0.37
C ALA A 37 -10.97 -8.19 0.45
N LEU A 38 -10.63 -7.60 -0.70
CA LEU A 38 -10.18 -6.21 -0.78
C LEU A 38 -11.32 -5.25 -0.44
N GLN A 39 -12.54 -5.52 -0.88
CA GLN A 39 -13.70 -4.73 -0.52
C GLN A 39 -13.99 -4.79 0.99
N ALA A 40 -13.95 -5.99 1.59
CA ALA A 40 -14.15 -6.14 3.03
C ALA A 40 -13.08 -5.37 3.84
N ALA A 41 -11.81 -5.47 3.45
CA ALA A 41 -10.73 -4.72 4.08
C ALA A 41 -10.92 -3.20 3.94
N ASN A 42 -11.28 -2.73 2.74
CA ASN A 42 -11.54 -1.31 2.49
C ASN A 42 -12.69 -0.76 3.35
N ASP A 43 -13.80 -1.51 3.42
CA ASP A 43 -15.02 -1.08 4.10
C ASP A 43 -14.89 -1.13 5.62
N MET A 44 -14.11 -2.07 6.16
CA MET A 44 -14.00 -2.33 7.60
C MET A 44 -12.78 -1.68 8.27
N CYS A 45 -11.73 -1.39 7.49
CA CYS A 45 -10.46 -0.86 8.01
C CYS A 45 -10.23 0.62 7.72
N GLY A 46 -11.21 1.35 7.18
CA GLY A 46 -11.05 2.76 6.76
C GLY A 46 -10.84 3.78 7.90
N ASP A 47 -11.24 3.46 9.12
CA ASP A 47 -11.10 4.28 10.34
C ASP A 47 -10.05 3.71 11.31
N LEU A 48 -9.02 3.05 10.78
CA LEU A 48 -7.94 2.51 11.60
C LEU A 48 -7.20 3.65 12.34
N GLY A 49 -7.03 3.47 13.65
CA GLY A 49 -6.28 4.39 14.49
C GLY A 49 -4.77 4.18 14.35
N ARG A 50 -4.00 5.01 15.06
CA ARG A 50 -2.54 4.88 15.10
C ARG A 50 -2.11 3.61 15.81
N ASN A 51 -1.07 2.96 15.31
CA ASN A 51 -0.52 1.74 15.88
C ASN A 51 -1.60 0.67 16.06
N GLN A 52 -2.49 0.54 15.07
CA GLN A 52 -3.54 -0.47 15.06
C GLN A 52 -3.41 -1.37 13.84
N VAL A 53 -3.80 -2.63 14.01
CA VAL A 53 -4.04 -3.60 12.94
C VAL A 53 -5.52 -3.89 12.86
N CYS A 54 -6.02 -3.98 11.63
CA CYS A 54 -7.38 -4.36 11.32
C CYS A 54 -7.42 -5.71 10.63
N TYR A 55 -8.35 -6.55 11.08
CA TYR A 55 -8.67 -7.81 10.43
C TYR A 55 -9.43 -7.51 9.14
N GLY A 56 -8.73 -7.52 8.00
CA GLY A 56 -9.32 -7.15 6.71
C GLY A 56 -10.25 -8.22 6.13
N ASN A 57 -9.85 -9.49 6.13
CA ASN A 57 -10.68 -10.55 5.54
C ASN A 57 -10.34 -12.02 5.94
N PHE A 58 -11.40 -12.84 5.90
CA PHE A 58 -11.55 -14.30 6.14
C PHE A 58 -10.93 -14.88 7.38
N ARG A 59 -9.66 -15.30 7.31
CA ARG A 59 -9.04 -16.18 8.31
C ARG A 59 -7.61 -15.76 8.61
N LEU A 60 -7.45 -15.27 9.83
CA LEU A 60 -6.20 -14.83 10.40
C LEU A 60 -6.06 -15.42 11.81
N ASP A 61 -4.86 -15.86 12.15
CA ASP A 61 -4.51 -16.35 13.46
C ASP A 61 -3.51 -15.36 14.07
N ALA A 62 -3.81 -14.84 15.26
CA ALA A 62 -2.92 -13.94 15.97
C ALA A 62 -2.70 -14.41 17.39
N THR A 63 -1.46 -14.29 17.87
CA THR A 63 -1.14 -14.53 19.28
C THR A 63 -0.87 -13.20 19.98
N PRO A 64 -1.44 -12.98 21.17
CA PRO A 64 -1.18 -11.78 21.94
C PRO A 64 0.21 -11.79 22.58
N GLN A 65 0.76 -10.60 22.81
CA GLN A 65 1.87 -10.39 23.74
C GLN A 65 1.46 -10.74 25.17
N GLU A 66 2.43 -11.11 26.03
CA GLU A 66 2.16 -11.49 27.42
C GLU A 66 1.45 -10.39 28.24
N HIS A 67 1.69 -9.13 27.90
CA HIS A 67 1.10 -7.97 28.58
C HIS A 67 -0.30 -7.60 28.07
N ALA A 68 -0.74 -8.16 26.93
CA ALA A 68 -2.02 -7.83 26.35
C ALA A 68 -3.16 -8.39 27.22
N THR A 69 -4.11 -7.54 27.58
CA THR A 69 -5.30 -7.94 28.35
C THR A 69 -6.54 -7.70 27.50
N GLY A 70 -7.43 -8.70 27.41
CA GLY A 70 -8.65 -8.58 26.61
C GLY A 70 -8.39 -8.52 25.10
N PHE A 71 -7.53 -9.41 24.59
CA PHE A 71 -7.22 -9.52 23.17
C PHE A 71 -8.33 -10.26 22.42
N TYR A 72 -9.04 -9.56 21.53
CA TYR A 72 -10.09 -10.10 20.67
C TYR A 72 -9.80 -9.69 19.22
N PHE A 73 -9.43 -10.67 18.40
CA PHE A 73 -9.00 -10.43 17.03
C PHE A 73 -9.30 -11.65 16.15
N ASP A 74 -10.58 -12.02 16.10
CA ASP A 74 -11.07 -13.26 15.50
C ASP A 74 -12.16 -13.04 14.45
N ARG A 75 -12.56 -11.79 14.19
CA ARG A 75 -13.57 -11.45 13.19
C ARG A 75 -13.12 -10.31 12.30
N VAL A 76 -13.61 -10.33 11.06
CA VAL A 76 -13.43 -9.24 10.09
C VAL A 76 -13.92 -7.92 10.69
N GLY A 77 -13.07 -6.90 10.60
CA GLY A 77 -13.28 -5.57 11.16
C GLY A 77 -12.89 -5.41 12.63
N ASP A 78 -12.50 -6.48 13.33
CA ASP A 78 -11.86 -6.33 14.64
C ASP A 78 -10.56 -5.54 14.46
N LYS A 79 -10.26 -4.68 15.44
CA LYS A 79 -9.08 -3.81 15.46
C LYS A 79 -8.42 -3.91 16.82
N VAL A 80 -7.12 -4.13 16.82
CA VAL A 80 -6.33 -4.21 18.05
C VAL A 80 -5.07 -3.37 17.92
N SER A 81 -4.46 -3.05 19.05
CA SER A 81 -3.16 -2.40 19.07
C SER A 81 -2.12 -3.34 18.47
N VAL A 82 -1.26 -2.82 17.58
CA VAL A 82 -0.11 -3.59 17.07
C VAL A 82 0.90 -3.91 18.18
N ASN A 83 0.88 -3.14 19.28
CA ASN A 83 1.67 -3.41 20.47
C ASN A 83 1.25 -4.71 21.16
N ASP A 84 -0.01 -5.11 21.00
CA ASP A 84 -0.55 -6.31 21.65
C ASP A 84 -0.30 -7.57 20.82
N ILE A 85 0.25 -7.45 19.60
CA ILE A 85 0.49 -8.55 18.68
C ILE A 85 1.89 -9.14 18.91
N SER A 86 1.94 -10.44 19.16
CA SER A 86 3.19 -11.22 19.18
C SER A 86 3.42 -11.87 17.82
N THR A 87 2.44 -12.62 17.32
CA THR A 87 2.47 -13.18 15.98
C THR A 87 1.18 -12.91 15.23
N LEU A 88 1.29 -12.84 13.91
CA LEU A 88 0.18 -12.65 12.99
C LEU A 88 0.37 -13.55 11.77
N GLN A 89 -0.58 -14.44 11.52
CA GLN A 89 -0.58 -15.35 10.38
C GLN A 89 -1.83 -15.16 9.53
N LEU A 90 -1.64 -14.93 8.24
CA LEU A 90 -2.71 -14.83 7.25
C LEU A 90 -2.83 -16.15 6.47
N SER A 91 -4.05 -16.48 6.07
CA SER A 91 -4.29 -17.70 5.29
C SER A 91 -3.94 -17.52 3.80
N PRO A 92 -3.30 -18.52 3.17
CA PRO A 92 -3.09 -18.54 1.73
C PRO A 92 -4.40 -18.54 0.95
N MET A 93 -4.31 -18.31 -0.37
CA MET A 93 -5.45 -18.48 -1.27
C MET A 93 -5.96 -19.93 -1.26
N ASN A 94 -7.23 -20.10 -0.90
CA ASN A 94 -7.95 -21.37 -0.92
C ASN A 94 -9.24 -21.25 -1.74
N LEU A 95 -9.22 -21.80 -2.96
CA LEU A 95 -10.36 -21.74 -3.89
C LEU A 95 -11.55 -22.62 -3.46
N GLU A 96 -11.32 -23.66 -2.67
CA GLU A 96 -12.37 -24.57 -2.19
C GLU A 96 -13.14 -23.96 -1.02
N ALA A 97 -12.41 -23.38 -0.07
CA ALA A 97 -12.98 -22.68 1.08
C ALA A 97 -13.46 -21.25 0.73
N GLY A 98 -12.95 -20.70 -0.37
CA GLY A 98 -13.21 -19.31 -0.75
C GLY A 98 -12.46 -18.29 0.11
N GLU A 99 -11.29 -18.66 0.63
CA GLU A 99 -10.54 -17.88 1.63
C GLU A 99 -9.27 -17.26 1.02
N TRP A 100 -8.95 -16.03 1.44
CA TRP A 100 -7.68 -15.35 1.16
C TRP A 100 -7.47 -14.25 2.22
N GLY A 101 -6.32 -14.28 2.89
CA GLY A 101 -6.01 -13.39 4.00
C GLY A 101 -5.60 -11.99 3.53
N VAL A 102 -6.16 -10.97 4.17
CA VAL A 102 -5.77 -9.57 4.04
C VAL A 102 -5.83 -8.90 5.42
N ALA A 103 -4.80 -8.13 5.77
CA ALA A 103 -4.78 -7.30 6.97
C ALA A 103 -4.18 -5.92 6.65
N VAL A 104 -4.69 -4.88 7.31
CA VAL A 104 -4.21 -3.50 7.14
C VAL A 104 -3.72 -3.01 8.50
N MET A 105 -2.54 -2.40 8.53
CA MET A 105 -1.93 -1.82 9.72
C MET A 105 -1.58 -0.37 9.46
N LEU A 106 -1.80 0.48 10.46
CA LEU A 106 -1.27 1.83 10.49
C LEU A 106 -0.24 1.92 11.61
N LEU A 107 1.03 2.08 11.24
CA LEU A 107 2.13 2.27 12.20
C LEU A 107 2.55 3.74 12.21
N GLN A 108 2.87 4.27 13.39
CA GLN A 108 3.44 5.60 13.48
C GLN A 108 4.86 5.59 12.90
N ALA A 109 5.14 6.52 11.98
CA ALA A 109 6.48 6.69 11.46
C ALA A 109 7.42 7.26 12.55
N ASN A 110 8.63 6.72 12.65
CA ASN A 110 9.66 7.18 13.60
C ASN A 110 10.43 8.42 13.09
N LEU A 111 9.72 9.39 12.51
CA LEU A 111 10.39 10.56 11.91
C LEU A 111 10.72 11.59 12.99
N PRO A 112 11.98 12.09 13.04
CA PRO A 112 12.31 13.21 13.91
C PRO A 112 11.46 14.43 13.53
N ARG A 113 10.75 14.99 14.52
CA ARG A 113 9.85 16.14 14.38
C ARG A 113 8.61 15.90 13.50
N THR A 114 8.00 14.73 13.62
CA THR A 114 6.68 14.46 13.03
C THR A 114 5.57 15.25 13.72
N LEU A 115 4.73 15.86 12.91
CA LEU A 115 3.41 16.30 13.34
C LEU A 115 2.56 15.09 13.75
N PRO A 116 1.64 15.24 14.71
CA PRO A 116 0.67 14.21 14.99
C PRO A 116 -0.15 13.90 13.73
N GLY A 117 0.00 12.72 13.13
CA GLY A 117 -0.94 12.21 12.12
C GLY A 117 -0.33 11.40 10.98
N GLN A 118 0.99 11.30 10.92
CA GLN A 118 1.68 10.60 9.86
C GLN A 118 1.86 9.12 10.20
N ASN A 119 1.07 8.28 9.53
CA ASN A 119 1.13 6.83 9.68
C ASN A 119 1.69 6.21 8.40
N VAL A 120 2.53 5.20 8.55
CA VAL A 120 2.84 4.25 7.49
C VAL A 120 1.69 3.26 7.37
N THR A 121 1.23 3.06 6.14
CA THR A 121 0.23 2.04 5.83
C THR A 121 0.95 0.76 5.44
N ILE A 122 0.66 -0.33 6.15
CA ILE A 122 1.16 -1.66 5.82
C ILE A 122 -0.04 -2.55 5.48
N ILE A 123 0.01 -3.19 4.32
CA ILE A 123 -1.00 -4.14 3.85
C ILE A 123 -0.34 -5.50 3.71
N LEU A 124 -0.86 -6.48 4.43
CA LEU A 124 -0.44 -7.88 4.36
C LEU A 124 -1.46 -8.64 3.52
N PHE A 125 -1.00 -9.49 2.61
CA PHE A 125 -1.89 -10.27 1.75
C PHE A 125 -1.29 -11.61 1.36
N GLY A 126 -2.14 -12.64 1.31
CA GLY A 126 -1.74 -14.02 1.04
C GLY A 126 -1.20 -14.76 2.26
N ASP A 127 -0.33 -15.73 2.04
CA ASP A 127 0.38 -16.49 3.07
C ASP A 127 1.49 -15.64 3.67
N VAL A 128 1.15 -14.90 4.73
CA VAL A 128 2.08 -13.99 5.42
C VAL A 128 2.10 -14.34 6.89
N PHE A 129 3.31 -14.52 7.42
CA PHE A 129 3.57 -14.65 8.84
C PHE A 129 4.45 -13.50 9.30
N ILE A 130 4.03 -12.82 10.36
CA ILE A 130 4.82 -11.78 11.04
C ILE A 130 4.99 -12.16 12.50
N GLN A 131 6.20 -11.95 13.03
CA GLN A 131 6.51 -12.07 14.44
C GLN A 131 7.19 -10.81 14.93
N ASN A 132 6.65 -10.20 15.98
CA ASN A 132 7.22 -9.01 16.61
C ASN A 132 8.60 -9.33 17.23
N ASP A 133 9.59 -8.47 16.97
CA ASP A 133 10.97 -8.56 17.49
C ASP A 133 11.30 -7.42 18.46
N THR A 134 10.28 -6.66 18.89
CA THR A 134 10.41 -5.63 19.93
C THR A 134 9.92 -6.15 21.27
N THR A 135 10.57 -5.74 22.36
CA THR A 135 10.14 -6.04 23.73
C THR A 135 9.36 -4.88 24.33
N GLN A 136 8.52 -5.16 25.34
CA GLN A 136 7.78 -4.12 26.05
C GLN A 136 8.72 -3.07 26.69
N GLU A 137 9.85 -3.49 27.25
CA GLU A 137 10.83 -2.57 27.85
C GLU A 137 11.41 -1.60 26.82
N GLN A 138 11.72 -2.10 25.61
CA GLN A 138 12.22 -1.28 24.50
C GLN A 138 11.18 -0.32 23.93
N VAL A 139 9.90 -0.66 24.03
CA VAL A 139 8.82 0.24 23.63
C VAL A 139 8.61 1.32 24.71
N GLU A 140 8.60 0.93 25.98
CA GLU A 140 8.38 1.84 27.12
C GLU A 140 9.53 2.85 27.30
N ASN A 141 10.77 2.45 27.02
CA ASN A 141 11.94 3.32 27.10
C ASN A 141 12.12 4.21 25.84
N GLY A 142 11.30 4.00 24.80
CA GLY A 142 11.32 4.75 23.54
C GLY A 142 12.45 4.36 22.57
N GLU A 143 13.11 3.22 22.78
CA GLU A 143 14.13 2.67 21.86
C GLU A 143 13.49 2.22 20.54
N PHE A 144 12.31 1.60 20.61
CA PHE A 144 11.52 1.21 19.45
C PHE A 144 10.07 1.70 19.56
N THR A 145 9.47 2.00 18.41
CA THR A 145 8.01 2.06 18.30
C THR A 145 7.44 0.64 18.14
N PRO A 146 6.18 0.38 18.55
CA PRO A 146 5.57 -0.94 18.38
C PRO A 146 5.65 -1.43 16.93
N MET A 147 6.03 -2.70 16.73
CA MET A 147 6.18 -3.31 15.40
C MET A 147 7.17 -2.59 14.46
N GLN A 148 8.13 -1.84 15.01
CA GLN A 148 9.21 -1.26 14.21
C GLN A 148 10.27 -2.29 13.79
N ALA A 149 10.40 -3.37 14.57
CA ALA A 149 11.24 -4.51 14.27
C ALA A 149 10.39 -5.80 14.30
N PHE A 150 10.49 -6.61 13.26
CA PHE A 150 9.76 -7.87 13.16
C PHE A 150 10.41 -8.84 12.16
N TYR A 151 10.12 -10.12 12.34
CA TYR A 151 10.37 -11.15 11.33
C TYR A 151 9.16 -11.24 10.39
N LEU A 152 9.43 -11.39 9.10
CA LEU A 152 8.48 -11.56 8.01
C LEU A 152 8.81 -12.87 7.28
N THR A 153 7.78 -13.67 7.04
CA THR A 153 7.81 -14.79 6.11
C THR A 153 6.63 -14.68 5.16
N THR A 154 6.85 -14.90 3.87
CA THR A 154 5.84 -14.85 2.82
C THR A 154 5.86 -16.12 1.98
N GLY A 155 4.71 -16.62 1.56
CA GLY A 155 4.62 -17.61 0.50
C GLY A 155 5.25 -17.11 -0.80
N ILE A 156 5.77 -18.03 -1.63
CA ILE A 156 6.24 -17.75 -2.99
C ILE A 156 5.64 -18.74 -3.97
N GLY A 157 5.23 -18.24 -5.14
CA GLY A 157 4.63 -19.05 -6.20
C GLY A 157 3.28 -19.61 -5.77
N ASP A 158 2.60 -18.91 -4.85
CA ASP A 158 1.35 -19.34 -4.22
C ASP A 158 0.13 -18.59 -4.79
N ALA A 159 0.36 -17.61 -5.67
CA ALA A 159 -0.68 -17.01 -6.49
C ALA A 159 -1.38 -18.09 -7.33
N ARG A 160 -2.64 -18.39 -6.99
CA ARG A 160 -3.44 -19.43 -7.66
C ARG A 160 -4.13 -18.93 -8.94
N CYS A 161 -4.15 -17.62 -9.18
CA CYS A 161 -4.76 -16.97 -10.34
C CYS A 161 -4.08 -15.62 -10.62
N ALA A 162 -4.36 -15.01 -11.79
CA ALA A 162 -3.72 -13.76 -12.21
C ALA A 162 -4.18 -12.54 -11.39
N GLU A 163 -5.39 -12.61 -10.81
CA GLU A 163 -5.99 -11.56 -10.00
C GLU A 163 -5.45 -11.55 -8.58
N ALA A 164 -4.91 -12.67 -8.10
CA ALA A 164 -4.26 -12.75 -6.81
C ALA A 164 -2.77 -12.37 -6.96
N PRO A 165 -2.27 -11.37 -6.23
CA PRO A 165 -0.83 -11.12 -6.19
C PRO A 165 -0.12 -12.27 -5.45
N GLU A 166 1.18 -12.42 -5.72
CA GLU A 166 2.06 -13.24 -4.88
C GLU A 166 2.04 -12.72 -3.45
N SER A 167 2.13 -13.62 -2.46
CA SER A 167 2.10 -13.22 -1.05
C SER A 167 3.17 -12.18 -0.71
N GLY A 168 2.79 -11.20 0.10
CA GLY A 168 3.67 -10.06 0.35
C GLY A 168 3.15 -9.06 1.38
N MET A 169 4.05 -8.15 1.73
CA MET A 169 3.78 -7.00 2.58
C MET A 169 4.01 -5.72 1.78
N LEU A 170 2.95 -4.97 1.51
CA LEU A 170 3.03 -3.66 0.85
C LEU A 170 3.09 -2.57 1.92
N VAL A 171 4.11 -1.71 1.83
CA VAL A 171 4.36 -0.62 2.79
C VAL A 171 4.33 0.70 2.03
N GLN A 172 3.53 1.66 2.50
CA GLN A 172 3.48 3.01 1.95
C GLN A 172 3.71 4.04 3.05
N THR A 173 4.72 4.88 2.83
CA THR A 173 4.94 6.06 3.65
C THR A 173 4.08 7.24 3.16
N PRO A 174 3.74 8.19 4.05
CA PRO A 174 3.19 9.46 3.61
C PRO A 174 4.16 10.15 2.63
N LYS A 175 3.62 11.00 1.74
CA LYS A 175 4.44 11.76 0.80
C LYS A 175 5.04 12.98 1.49
N GLY A 176 6.29 13.30 1.15
CA GLY A 176 6.96 14.51 1.65
C GLY A 176 7.09 14.56 3.17
N VAL A 177 7.34 13.42 3.83
CA VAL A 177 7.57 13.39 5.30
C VAL A 177 8.96 12.90 5.69
N GLY A 178 9.81 12.62 4.70
CA GLY A 178 11.17 12.11 4.91
C GLY A 178 11.26 10.59 4.90
N GLU A 179 12.27 10.06 5.59
CA GLU A 179 12.67 8.64 5.60
C GLU A 179 12.13 7.91 6.82
N VAL A 180 11.30 6.88 6.63
CA VAL A 180 10.86 5.97 7.69
C VAL A 180 11.82 4.78 7.78
N ASN A 181 12.09 4.33 9.01
CA ASN A 181 13.00 3.21 9.26
C ASN A 181 12.30 2.03 9.93
N PHE A 182 12.48 0.84 9.36
CA PHE A 182 12.04 -0.46 9.87
C PHE A 182 13.20 -1.43 10.02
N ARG A 183 13.02 -2.48 10.82
CA ARG A 183 13.91 -3.63 10.84
C ARG A 183 13.11 -4.89 10.47
N ILE A 184 13.38 -5.46 9.30
CA ILE A 184 12.67 -6.64 8.79
C ILE A 184 13.68 -7.77 8.66
N ASN A 185 13.46 -8.90 9.35
CA ASN A 185 14.38 -10.04 9.30
C ASN A 185 15.83 -9.67 9.68
N GLY A 186 16.01 -8.69 10.55
CA GLY A 186 17.32 -8.14 10.93
C GLY A 186 17.96 -7.18 9.92
N VAL A 187 17.32 -6.92 8.77
CA VAL A 187 17.74 -5.93 7.77
C VAL A 187 17.15 -4.58 8.12
N GLU A 188 17.98 -3.54 8.19
CA GLU A 188 17.51 -2.17 8.36
C GLU A 188 16.98 -1.64 7.03
N VAL A 189 15.75 -1.15 7.03
CA VAL A 189 15.08 -0.65 5.83
C VAL A 189 14.75 0.81 6.03
N ALA A 190 15.24 1.64 5.12
CA ALA A 190 14.95 3.07 5.05
C ALA A 190 14.12 3.35 3.80
N MET A 191 12.99 4.03 3.93
CA MET A 191 12.11 4.26 2.78
C MET A 191 11.28 5.54 2.87
N GLY A 192 10.98 6.11 1.71
CA GLY A 192 10.06 7.23 1.49
C GLY A 192 9.29 6.97 0.21
N SER A 193 8.48 5.91 0.21
CA SER A 193 8.05 5.22 -1.00
C SER A 193 6.86 4.29 -0.75
N THR A 194 6.41 3.66 -1.84
CA THR A 194 5.55 2.47 -1.79
C THR A 194 6.34 1.24 -2.24
N VAL A 195 6.56 0.28 -1.33
CA VAL A 195 7.45 -0.88 -1.52
C VAL A 195 6.74 -2.16 -1.12
N MET A 196 6.81 -3.17 -1.97
CA MET A 196 6.41 -4.53 -1.62
C MET A 196 7.64 -5.30 -1.11
N PHE A 197 7.48 -5.97 0.03
CA PHE A 197 8.46 -6.89 0.58
C PHE A 197 8.00 -8.34 0.45
N GLN A 198 8.93 -9.20 0.08
CA GLN A 198 8.78 -10.65 0.07
C GLN A 198 9.95 -11.30 0.81
N ALA A 199 9.65 -12.33 1.58
CA ALA A 199 10.61 -13.04 2.41
C ALA A 199 10.25 -14.53 2.44
N PRO A 200 10.67 -15.34 1.46
CA PRO A 200 10.35 -16.77 1.44
C PRO A 200 10.84 -17.51 2.69
N THR A 201 11.86 -16.98 3.35
CA THR A 201 12.37 -17.42 4.65
C THR A 201 12.73 -16.20 5.49
N ASP A 202 12.91 -16.39 6.79
CA ASP A 202 13.43 -15.37 7.72
C ASP A 202 14.87 -14.93 7.43
N ASN A 203 15.57 -15.62 6.53
CA ASN A 203 16.93 -15.28 6.11
C ASN A 203 16.96 -14.51 4.79
N GLU A 204 15.83 -14.33 4.12
CA GLU A 204 15.76 -13.68 2.82
C GLU A 204 14.81 -12.49 2.89
N LEU A 205 15.18 -11.38 2.25
CA LEU A 205 14.32 -10.23 2.10
C LEU A 205 14.53 -9.62 0.73
N THR A 206 13.45 -9.54 -0.05
CA THR A 206 13.40 -8.85 -1.34
C THR A 206 12.50 -7.63 -1.21
N ALA A 207 13.01 -6.47 -1.63
CA ALA A 207 12.24 -5.25 -1.82
C ALA A 207 11.94 -5.04 -3.30
N ILE A 208 10.70 -4.68 -3.61
CA ILE A 208 10.22 -4.32 -4.95
C ILE A 208 9.62 -2.92 -4.83
N THR A 209 10.30 -1.91 -5.36
CA THR A 209 9.87 -0.51 -5.21
C THR A 209 8.93 -0.13 -6.35
N ILE A 210 7.70 0.21 -6.00
CA ILE A 210 6.64 0.59 -6.96
C ILE A 210 6.74 2.09 -7.29
N GLU A 211 7.04 2.91 -6.29
CA GLU A 211 7.07 4.38 -6.36
C GLU A 211 8.11 4.89 -5.35
N GLY A 212 8.95 5.87 -5.72
CA GLY A 212 9.99 6.44 -4.83
C GLY A 212 11.25 5.59 -4.72
N ALA A 213 11.82 5.47 -3.52
CA ALA A 213 12.94 4.58 -3.24
C ALA A 213 12.95 3.99 -1.82
N ALA A 214 13.66 2.87 -1.68
CA ALA A 214 14.05 2.29 -0.41
C ALA A 214 15.55 1.96 -0.40
N VAL A 215 16.09 1.71 0.79
CA VAL A 215 17.45 1.23 1.00
C VAL A 215 17.42 0.07 1.96
N LEU A 216 17.99 -1.05 1.54
CA LEU A 216 18.31 -2.16 2.43
C LEU A 216 19.71 -1.95 2.99
N LYS A 217 19.81 -1.76 4.30
CA LYS A 217 21.07 -1.58 5.02
C LYS A 217 21.40 -2.91 5.73
N VAL A 218 22.54 -3.48 5.37
CA VAL A 218 23.10 -4.66 6.03
C VAL A 218 24.56 -4.39 6.37
N ASP A 219 24.93 -4.69 7.61
CA ASP A 219 26.26 -4.42 8.16
C ASP A 219 26.60 -2.92 7.97
N ASN A 220 27.56 -2.61 7.12
CA ASN A 220 27.96 -1.24 6.78
C ASN A 220 27.76 -0.94 5.29
N GLN A 221 26.90 -1.71 4.62
CA GLN A 221 26.57 -1.56 3.20
C GLN A 221 25.11 -1.13 3.04
N SER A 222 24.87 -0.26 2.07
CA SER A 222 23.55 0.25 1.71
C SER A 222 23.24 -0.13 0.27
N TYR A 223 22.09 -0.76 0.07
CA TYR A 223 21.65 -1.22 -1.23
C TYR A 223 20.37 -0.47 -1.63
N PRO A 224 20.47 0.51 -2.54
CA PRO A 224 19.32 1.28 -2.99
C PRO A 224 18.41 0.45 -3.90
N VAL A 225 17.10 0.63 -3.74
CA VAL A 225 16.05 0.02 -4.55
C VAL A 225 15.08 1.12 -4.96
N ILE A 226 15.27 1.66 -6.15
CA ILE A 226 14.43 2.74 -6.70
C ILE A 226 13.22 2.17 -7.43
N GLN A 227 12.21 3.01 -7.65
CA GLN A 227 11.02 2.65 -8.42
C GLN A 227 11.36 1.96 -9.75
N GLY A 228 10.59 0.93 -10.11
CA GLY A 228 10.83 0.15 -11.32
C GLY A 228 11.85 -0.98 -11.14
N THR A 229 12.48 -1.10 -9.96
CA THR A 229 13.45 -2.17 -9.66
C THR A 229 13.08 -3.00 -8.44
N LYS A 230 13.78 -4.12 -8.30
CA LYS A 230 13.78 -5.02 -7.16
C LYS A 230 15.20 -5.37 -6.76
N PHE A 231 15.39 -5.69 -5.50
CA PHE A 231 16.67 -6.15 -4.96
C PHE A 231 16.44 -6.96 -3.70
N GLY A 232 17.26 -7.98 -3.46
CA GLY A 232 17.18 -8.81 -2.28
C GLY A 232 18.50 -8.99 -1.56
N VAL A 233 18.41 -9.44 -0.32
CA VAL A 233 19.53 -9.88 0.50
C VAL A 233 19.20 -11.21 1.15
N GLN A 234 20.21 -12.04 1.37
CA GLN A 234 20.07 -13.33 2.03
C GLN A 234 21.17 -13.53 3.09
N ARG A 235 20.78 -13.93 4.29
CA ARG A 235 21.69 -14.35 5.37
C ARG A 235 22.11 -15.80 5.14
N LEU A 236 23.41 -16.05 5.12
CA LEU A 236 23.94 -17.41 4.97
C LEU A 236 23.83 -18.19 6.29
N PRO A 237 23.51 -19.51 6.27
CA PRO A 237 23.40 -20.30 7.51
C PRO A 237 24.70 -20.37 8.32
N GLU A 238 25.85 -20.32 7.64
CA GLU A 238 27.17 -20.51 8.26
C GLU A 238 27.77 -19.22 8.82
N ASN A 239 27.30 -18.06 8.34
CA ASN A 239 27.87 -16.75 8.64
C ASN A 239 26.71 -15.79 8.92
N VAL A 240 26.74 -15.04 10.03
CA VAL A 240 25.69 -14.05 10.40
C VAL A 240 25.63 -12.84 9.43
N ARG A 241 26.31 -12.93 8.28
CA ARG A 241 26.44 -11.90 7.26
C ARG A 241 25.37 -12.09 6.18
N PHE A 242 24.77 -11.00 5.71
CA PHE A 242 23.95 -11.07 4.49
C PHE A 242 24.78 -10.82 3.24
N ILE A 243 24.35 -11.46 2.15
CA ILE A 243 24.86 -11.27 0.81
C ILE A 243 23.74 -10.73 -0.10
N PRO A 244 24.05 -9.91 -1.11
CA PRO A 244 23.07 -9.44 -2.07
C PRO A 244 22.59 -10.56 -2.99
N ILE A 245 21.31 -10.56 -3.36
CA ILE A 245 20.70 -11.47 -4.33
C ILE A 245 19.64 -10.76 -5.20
N PRO A 246 19.91 -10.46 -6.48
CA PRO A 246 21.22 -10.54 -7.16
C PRO A 246 22.21 -9.49 -6.64
N ASP A 247 23.44 -9.46 -7.18
CA ASP A 247 24.49 -8.53 -6.72
C ASP A 247 24.11 -7.04 -6.85
N LEU A 248 23.21 -6.70 -7.77
CA LEU A 248 22.76 -5.34 -8.08
C LEU A 248 21.24 -5.31 -8.31
N PRO A 249 20.57 -4.16 -8.14
CA PRO A 249 19.14 -4.05 -8.43
C PRO A 249 18.81 -4.45 -9.88
N ASP A 250 17.72 -5.19 -10.06
CA ASP A 250 17.22 -5.63 -11.37
C ASP A 250 15.81 -5.07 -11.59
N ALA A 251 15.37 -5.01 -12.83
CA ALA A 251 13.99 -4.63 -13.13
C ALA A 251 13.00 -5.66 -12.57
N TYR A 252 11.90 -5.19 -11.98
CA TYR A 252 10.83 -6.11 -11.58
C TYR A 252 9.98 -6.52 -12.81
N SER A 253 9.15 -7.57 -12.69
CA SER A 253 8.15 -7.88 -13.72
C SER A 253 6.87 -7.08 -13.50
N LEU A 254 6.38 -6.38 -14.52
CA LEU A 254 5.15 -5.58 -14.38
C LEU A 254 3.94 -6.43 -13.93
N THR A 255 3.87 -7.69 -14.36
CA THR A 255 2.81 -8.62 -13.94
C THR A 255 2.83 -8.92 -12.45
N SER A 256 3.99 -8.81 -11.78
CA SER A 256 4.13 -9.06 -10.35
C SER A 256 3.57 -7.93 -9.49
N VAL A 257 3.35 -6.74 -10.06
CA VAL A 257 2.86 -5.56 -9.33
C VAL A 257 1.46 -5.10 -9.76
N GLN A 258 0.94 -5.60 -10.89
CA GLN A 258 -0.35 -5.19 -11.45
C GLN A 258 -1.57 -5.62 -10.60
N SER A 259 -1.48 -6.74 -9.88
CA SER A 259 -2.55 -7.27 -9.04
C SER A 259 -2.43 -6.83 -7.57
N LEU A 260 -1.51 -5.92 -7.26
CA LEU A 260 -1.34 -5.43 -5.88
C LEU A 260 -2.60 -4.71 -5.39
N PRO A 261 -2.90 -4.81 -4.08
CA PRO A 261 -4.09 -4.20 -3.48
C PRO A 261 -3.92 -2.69 -3.26
N LEU A 262 -3.60 -1.94 -4.32
CA LEU A 262 -3.29 -0.50 -4.25
C LEU A 262 -4.46 0.35 -3.77
N GLY A 263 -5.70 -0.14 -3.91
CA GLY A 263 -6.90 0.53 -3.40
C GLY A 263 -6.97 0.62 -1.87
N LEU A 264 -6.18 -0.18 -1.14
CA LEU A 264 -6.10 -0.14 0.33
C LEU A 264 -5.06 0.85 0.84
N LEU A 265 -4.31 1.50 -0.06
CA LEU A 265 -3.29 2.49 0.30
C LEU A 265 -3.94 3.78 0.79
N ALA A 266 -3.28 4.47 1.71
CA ALA A 266 -3.76 5.75 2.23
C ALA A 266 -3.81 6.86 1.16
N ARG A 267 -2.95 6.75 0.14
CA ARG A 267 -2.96 7.62 -1.05
C ARG A 267 -2.81 6.81 -2.33
N PRO A 268 -3.42 7.26 -3.44
CA PRO A 268 -3.21 6.65 -4.74
C PRO A 268 -1.75 6.83 -5.19
N ILE A 269 -1.28 5.88 -6.00
CA ILE A 269 0.05 5.90 -6.61
C ILE A 269 -0.04 5.49 -8.07
N GLU A 270 0.96 5.88 -8.86
CA GLU A 270 1.18 5.33 -10.18
C GLU A 270 2.30 4.28 -10.11
N ILE A 271 2.07 3.12 -10.72
CA ILE A 271 3.07 2.07 -10.81
C ILE A 271 4.16 2.54 -11.80
N ALA A 272 5.38 2.78 -11.32
CA ALA A 272 6.50 3.12 -12.18
C ALA A 272 6.82 1.99 -13.16
N LEU A 273 7.14 2.26 -14.42
CA LEU A 273 7.49 1.17 -15.35
C LEU A 273 8.81 0.47 -14.95
N PRO A 274 8.95 -0.85 -15.20
CA PRO A 274 10.22 -1.53 -15.02
C PRO A 274 11.34 -0.83 -15.80
N LEU A 275 12.50 -0.65 -15.17
CA LEU A 275 13.64 -0.03 -15.85
C LEU A 275 14.09 -0.90 -17.02
N ASP A 276 14.35 -0.26 -18.17
CA ASP A 276 14.97 -0.95 -19.29
C ASP A 276 16.47 -1.17 -19.04
N LYS A 277 17.14 -1.90 -19.94
CA LYS A 277 18.57 -2.22 -19.80
C LYS A 277 19.46 -0.97 -19.77
N THR A 278 19.06 0.09 -20.46
CA THR A 278 19.83 1.33 -20.52
C THR A 278 19.71 2.06 -19.18
N ALA A 279 18.50 2.18 -18.65
CA ALA A 279 18.24 2.77 -17.35
C ALA A 279 18.88 1.97 -16.20
N LEU A 280 18.88 0.63 -16.25
CA LEU A 280 19.60 -0.20 -15.28
C LEU A 280 21.12 0.03 -15.34
N GLY A 281 21.70 0.17 -16.53
CA GLY A 281 23.12 0.50 -16.69
C GLY A 281 23.48 1.88 -16.14
N GLU A 282 22.60 2.86 -16.30
CA GLU A 282 22.75 4.20 -15.72
C GLU A 282 22.59 4.18 -14.19
N LEU A 283 21.60 3.45 -13.67
CA LEU A 283 21.43 3.23 -12.24
C LEU A 283 22.72 2.65 -11.64
N GLN A 284 23.28 1.63 -12.29
CA GLN A 284 24.53 1.02 -11.84
C GLN A 284 25.68 2.03 -11.82
N ASN A 285 25.85 2.80 -12.89
CA ASN A 285 26.88 3.84 -12.96
C ASN A 285 26.74 4.85 -11.81
N ARG A 286 25.51 5.27 -11.51
CA ARG A 286 25.25 6.21 -10.42
C ARG A 286 25.58 5.63 -9.05
N ILE A 287 25.23 4.36 -8.81
CA ILE A 287 25.58 3.65 -7.57
C ILE A 287 27.10 3.59 -7.42
N ASP A 288 27.82 3.14 -8.47
CA ASP A 288 29.28 2.96 -8.44
C ASP A 288 30.04 4.29 -8.24
N ASN A 289 29.48 5.40 -8.71
CA ASN A 289 30.09 6.73 -8.63
C ASN A 289 29.48 7.62 -7.53
N ASN A 290 28.61 7.07 -6.68
CA ASN A 290 27.93 7.80 -5.60
C ASN A 290 27.22 9.08 -6.10
N LEU A 291 26.56 8.97 -7.25
CA LEU A 291 25.75 10.04 -7.85
C LEU A 291 24.29 9.96 -7.35
N PRO A 292 23.52 11.06 -7.39
CA PRO A 292 22.11 11.04 -7.03
C PRO A 292 21.31 10.04 -7.86
N LEU A 293 20.39 9.30 -7.20
CA LEU A 293 19.54 8.28 -7.85
C LEU A 293 18.19 8.83 -8.34
N CYS A 294 18.07 10.16 -8.44
CA CYS A 294 16.89 10.88 -8.88
C CYS A 294 17.17 11.74 -10.13
N GLY A 295 16.12 12.36 -10.66
CA GLY A 295 16.21 13.36 -11.73
C GLY A 295 15.10 13.14 -12.76
N GLU A 296 15.50 13.10 -14.02
CA GLU A 296 14.57 12.88 -15.13
C GLU A 296 14.11 11.42 -15.23
N PRO A 297 12.91 11.17 -15.77
CA PRO A 297 12.42 9.83 -16.03
C PRO A 297 13.45 8.97 -16.80
N PRO A 298 13.61 7.70 -16.44
CA PRO A 298 12.73 6.90 -15.56
C PRO A 298 13.08 6.94 -14.07
N PHE A 299 14.06 7.75 -13.65
CA PHE A 299 14.41 7.90 -12.24
C PHE A 299 13.32 8.70 -11.48
N PRO A 300 13.16 8.49 -10.15
CA PRO A 300 12.23 9.29 -9.36
C PRO A 300 12.64 10.76 -9.33
N SER A 301 11.69 11.66 -9.05
CA SER A 301 12.01 13.05 -8.72
C SER A 301 12.90 13.10 -7.48
N CYS A 302 13.76 14.12 -7.37
CA CYS A 302 14.59 14.29 -6.18
C CYS A 302 13.78 14.68 -4.94
N ASP A 303 12.56 15.19 -5.11
CA ASP A 303 11.63 15.48 -4.02
C ASP A 303 10.96 14.19 -3.48
N ASP A 304 10.89 13.15 -4.29
CA ASP A 304 10.33 11.83 -3.94
C ASP A 304 11.41 10.85 -3.46
N LEU A 305 12.68 11.25 -3.49
CA LEU A 305 13.81 10.43 -3.06
C LEU A 305 14.17 10.73 -1.61
N ILE A 306 14.54 9.69 -0.85
CA ILE A 306 14.99 9.88 0.53
C ILE A 306 16.36 10.60 0.59
N PRO A 307 16.64 11.41 1.63
CA PRO A 307 17.89 12.15 1.75
C PRO A 307 19.15 11.27 1.71
N SER A 308 19.07 10.05 2.25
CA SER A 308 20.17 9.09 2.24
C SER A 308 20.59 8.62 0.83
N LEU A 309 19.77 8.87 -0.19
CA LEU A 309 20.07 8.58 -1.60
C LEU A 309 20.30 9.83 -2.46
N GLY A 310 20.47 11.00 -1.83
CA GLY A 310 20.65 12.27 -2.52
C GLY A 310 19.34 12.97 -2.90
N GLY A 311 18.22 12.58 -2.27
CA GLY A 311 16.98 13.33 -2.35
C GLY A 311 17.02 14.63 -1.55
N VAL A 312 16.12 15.55 -1.87
CA VAL A 312 15.96 16.82 -1.16
C VAL A 312 14.96 16.59 -0.03
N GLY A 313 15.41 16.63 1.22
CA GLY A 313 14.50 16.62 2.36
C GLY A 313 13.58 17.83 2.33
N CYS A 314 12.43 17.78 2.99
CA CYS A 314 11.52 18.91 3.08
C CYS A 314 11.56 19.53 4.49
N VAL A 315 11.12 20.79 4.60
CA VAL A 315 10.96 21.48 5.88
C VAL A 315 9.51 21.47 6.34
N PHE A 316 9.32 21.28 7.64
CA PHE A 316 8.04 21.46 8.31
C PHE A 316 8.02 22.84 8.98
N PRO A 317 7.28 23.83 8.47
CA PRO A 317 7.23 25.18 9.04
C PRO A 317 6.86 25.18 10.53
N GLU A 318 5.99 24.26 10.94
CA GLU A 318 5.51 24.07 12.32
C GLU A 318 6.62 23.72 13.34
N ASN A 319 7.80 23.34 12.85
CA ASN A 319 8.98 23.08 13.68
C ASN A 319 9.82 24.33 13.96
N TYR A 320 9.36 25.51 13.51
CA TYR A 320 10.06 26.77 13.64
C TYR A 320 9.17 27.83 14.31
N GLU A 321 9.78 28.89 14.83
CA GLU A 321 9.05 29.97 15.50
C GLU A 321 8.04 30.63 14.53
N ASP A 322 6.84 30.87 15.04
CA ASP A 322 5.71 31.47 14.30
C ASP A 322 5.33 30.76 12.98
N ASN A 323 5.68 29.48 12.85
CA ASN A 323 5.53 28.69 11.62
C ASN A 323 6.32 29.25 10.41
N ILE A 324 7.44 29.95 10.66
CA ILE A 324 8.26 30.58 9.62
C ILE A 324 9.53 29.76 9.39
N VAL A 325 9.74 29.32 8.15
CA VAL A 325 10.98 28.65 7.73
C VAL A 325 12.13 29.67 7.70
N PRO A 326 13.28 29.42 8.34
CA PRO A 326 14.45 30.29 8.25
C PRO A 326 14.90 30.53 6.81
N GLU A 327 15.37 31.73 6.49
CA GLU A 327 15.80 32.11 5.14
C GLU A 327 16.86 31.17 4.55
N GLU A 328 17.74 30.63 5.40
CA GLU A 328 18.76 29.64 5.04
C GLU A 328 18.20 28.31 4.49
N LEU A 329 16.92 28.03 4.74
CA LEU A 329 16.20 26.84 4.31
C LEU A 329 15.05 27.19 3.33
N ALA A 330 14.96 28.44 2.87
CA ALA A 330 13.86 28.90 2.02
C ALA A 330 13.80 28.19 0.66
N ASP A 331 14.94 27.70 0.17
CA ASP A 331 15.04 26.95 -1.09
C ASP A 331 14.68 25.46 -0.92
N ILE A 332 14.46 25.00 0.32
CA ILE A 332 14.06 23.61 0.61
C ILE A 332 12.53 23.51 0.51
N PRO A 333 11.99 22.51 -0.21
CA PRO A 333 10.55 22.35 -0.35
C PRO A 333 9.86 22.19 1.00
N ILE A 334 8.68 22.75 1.13
CA ILE A 334 7.82 22.57 2.29
C ILE A 334 7.14 21.20 2.20
N CYS A 335 7.17 20.43 3.29
CA CYS A 335 6.55 19.11 3.34
C CYS A 335 5.04 19.20 3.05
N GLU A 336 4.51 18.42 2.10
CA GLU A 336 3.07 18.43 1.74
C GLU A 336 2.16 18.22 2.96
N ALA A 337 2.63 17.49 3.96
CA ALA A 337 1.89 17.23 5.20
C ALA A 337 1.81 18.43 6.16
N SER A 338 2.47 19.56 5.87
CA SER A 338 2.38 20.79 6.66
C SER A 338 1.19 21.63 6.21
N GLY A 339 0.03 21.41 6.82
CA GLY A 339 -1.25 22.01 6.42
C GLY A 339 -1.41 23.51 6.70
N PHE A 340 -0.34 24.24 7.04
CA PHE A 340 -0.42 25.57 7.67
C PHE A 340 0.56 26.64 7.13
N TYR A 341 1.04 26.53 5.89
CA TYR A 341 1.88 27.61 5.34
C TYR A 341 1.03 28.74 4.73
N VAL A 342 1.10 29.93 5.34
CA VAL A 342 0.70 31.20 4.73
C VAL A 342 2.00 31.93 4.36
N PRO A 343 2.32 32.13 3.07
CA PRO A 343 3.55 32.81 2.69
C PRO A 343 3.61 34.20 3.31
N THR A 344 4.62 34.47 4.11
CA THR A 344 4.91 35.83 4.58
C THR A 344 5.58 36.61 3.45
N GLY A 345 4.75 37.18 2.58
CA GLY A 345 5.06 38.36 1.77
C GLY A 345 6.07 38.22 0.63
N ASP A 346 5.57 38.26 -0.60
CA ASP A 346 6.07 39.28 -1.53
C ASP A 346 4.88 39.96 -2.23
N GLU A 347 4.68 41.24 -1.91
CA GLU A 347 3.92 42.16 -2.75
C GLU A 347 4.76 42.43 -4.01
N THR A 348 4.75 41.50 -4.97
CA THR A 348 5.06 41.85 -6.35
C THR A 348 3.92 41.42 -7.26
N THR A 349 3.13 42.45 -7.57
CA THR A 349 2.10 42.49 -8.61
C THR A 349 2.49 41.75 -9.88
N HIS A 350 1.75 40.70 -10.22
CA HIS A 350 1.24 40.54 -11.58
C HIS A 350 -0.27 40.30 -11.56
N HIS A 351 -0.94 41.33 -12.09
CA HIS A 351 -2.37 41.49 -12.25
C HIS A 351 -2.93 40.55 -13.33
N ASN A 352 -4.23 40.24 -13.18
CA ASN A 352 -5.19 39.63 -14.12
C ASN A 352 -5.33 38.10 -13.99
N ASP A 353 -6.50 37.50 -13.79
CA ASP A 353 -7.87 38.02 -13.77
C ASP A 353 -8.79 36.90 -13.23
N VAL A 354 -9.39 37.04 -12.05
CA VAL A 354 -10.57 36.24 -11.67
C VAL A 354 -11.49 37.10 -10.81
N SER A 355 -12.40 37.82 -11.46
CA SER A 355 -13.75 38.00 -10.92
C SER A 355 -14.72 38.50 -11.98
N SER A 356 -15.48 37.58 -12.57
CA SER A 356 -16.92 37.78 -12.79
C SER A 356 -17.54 36.49 -13.29
N GLN A 357 -18.41 35.88 -12.48
CA GLN A 357 -19.73 35.39 -12.88
C GLN A 357 -20.40 34.67 -11.70
N GLN A 358 -20.83 35.45 -10.72
CA GLN A 358 -22.08 35.18 -10.00
C GLN A 358 -23.12 36.15 -10.55
N ASN A 359 -23.93 35.69 -11.50
CA ASN A 359 -25.34 36.07 -11.70
C ASN A 359 -25.83 35.51 -13.03
N GLN A 360 -26.50 34.35 -12.98
CA GLN A 360 -27.55 34.00 -13.95
C GLN A 360 -28.34 32.77 -13.47
N GLN A 361 -29.16 32.97 -12.44
CA GLN A 361 -30.35 32.15 -12.20
C GLN A 361 -31.47 33.08 -11.73
N ALA A 362 -32.23 33.60 -12.70
CA ALA A 362 -33.67 33.92 -12.60
C ALA A 362 -34.09 34.80 -13.79
N ASN A 363 -34.62 34.17 -14.85
CA ASN A 363 -35.87 34.60 -15.48
C ASN A 363 -36.25 33.64 -16.61
N ARG A 364 -37.03 32.61 -16.26
CA ARG A 364 -38.08 32.09 -17.15
C ARG A 364 -39.30 32.97 -16.97
N ASN A 365 -39.74 33.60 -18.05
CA ASN A 365 -41.14 33.75 -18.49
C ASN A 365 -41.15 34.81 -19.61
N THR A 366 -41.10 34.40 -20.87
CA THR A 366 -42.27 34.37 -21.77
C THR A 366 -43.13 35.64 -21.69
N SER A 367 -42.93 36.55 -22.63
CA SER A 367 -44.02 37.33 -23.22
C SER A 367 -43.94 37.18 -24.73
N GLN A 368 -44.92 36.46 -25.27
CA GLN A 368 -45.27 36.44 -26.69
C GLN A 368 -46.00 37.74 -27.02
N ASP A 369 -45.72 38.26 -28.21
CA ASP A 369 -46.55 39.20 -28.96
C ASP A 369 -48.00 38.71 -29.07
N SER A 370 -48.94 39.63 -28.88
CA SER A 370 -50.22 39.70 -29.60
C SER A 370 -50.89 41.06 -29.38
N ASP A 371 -50.92 41.83 -30.47
CA ASP A 371 -52.08 42.53 -31.06
C ASP A 371 -52.89 43.60 -30.31
N ASP A 372 -53.13 44.64 -31.11
CA ASP A 372 -54.33 45.49 -31.29
C ASP A 372 -54.59 46.77 -30.45
N ASP A 373 -54.83 47.81 -31.27
CA ASP A 373 -55.46 49.14 -31.11
C ASP A 373 -54.79 50.28 -30.32
#